data_AF-A0A8J6TLZ3-F1
#
_entry.id   AF-A0A8J6TLZ3-F1
#
_cell.length_a   1.000
_cell.length_b   1.000
_cell.length_c   1.000
_cell.angle_alpha   90.00
_cell.angle_beta   90.00
_cell.angle_gamma   90.00
#
_symmetry.space_group_name_H-M   'P 1'
#
loop_
_entity.id
_entity.type
_entity.pdbx_description
1 polymer ?
#
loop_
_entity_poly.entity_id
_entity_poly.type
_entity_poly.pdbx_seq_one_letter_code
_entity_poly.pdbx_strand_id
1 'polypeptide(L)'
;MANFSRVIDKVRNSEYRKASEQDKAVYKGAKYLLLKNRKNVRRKNHRQQLKELLALNEVINTVMILKEKLKHIWTYRSRTWAAKAIDQWCALARSLNHPSVTSFAKMLERYRDGILNHCDYPIHTGKIEGVNNKIKVIKRKAYGFHDLRYFTLKIYQAFSN
;
A
#
# COMPACT_ATOMS: atom_id res chain seq x y z
N MET A 1 2.13 -0.64 -1.18
CA MET A 1 0.77 -0.03 -1.31
C MET A 1 -0.37 -0.96 -0.93
N ALA A 2 -0.40 -2.23 -1.39
CA ALA A 2 -1.53 -3.15 -1.14
C ALA A 2 -1.87 -3.35 0.36
N ASN A 3 -0.85 -3.38 1.24
CA ASN A 3 -1.07 -3.50 2.68
C ASN A 3 -1.79 -2.28 3.28
N PHE A 4 -1.50 -1.07 2.81
CA PHE A 4 -2.15 0.14 3.32
C PHE A 4 -3.61 0.24 2.83
N SER A 5 -3.92 -0.27 1.64
CA SER A 5 -5.30 -0.39 1.16
C SER A 5 -6.20 -1.20 2.11
N ARG A 6 -5.65 -2.25 2.73
CA ARG A 6 -6.37 -3.03 3.76
C ARG A 6 -6.61 -2.22 5.03
N VAL A 7 -5.65 -1.38 5.43
CA VAL A 7 -5.79 -0.47 6.58
C VAL A 7 -6.92 0.53 6.34
N ILE A 8 -6.98 1.13 5.14
CA ILE A 8 -8.05 2.06 4.76
C ILE A 8 -9.43 1.38 4.90
N ASP A 9 -9.58 0.14 4.44
CA ASP A 9 -10.87 -0.57 4.55
C ASP A 9 -11.23 -0.91 6.00
N LYS A 10 -10.23 -1.28 6.83
CA LYS A 10 -10.45 -1.50 8.27
C LYS A 10 -10.90 -0.24 8.99
N VAL A 11 -10.27 0.90 8.70
CA VAL A 11 -10.65 2.21 9.26
C VAL A 11 -12.06 2.58 8.80
N ARG A 12 -12.34 2.48 7.50
CA ARG A 12 -13.69 2.73 6.95
C ARG A 12 -14.76 1.89 7.66
N ASN A 13 -14.50 0.60 7.89
CA ASN A 13 -15.45 -0.29 8.56
C ASN A 13 -15.63 0.07 10.04
N SER A 14 -14.55 0.46 10.74
CA SER A 14 -14.63 0.96 12.12
C SER A 14 -15.49 2.23 12.20
N GLU A 15 -15.21 3.20 11.34
CA GLU A 15 -15.91 4.48 11.32
C GLU A 15 -17.36 4.35 10.85
N TYR A 16 -17.65 3.45 9.90
CA TYR A 16 -19.01 3.13 9.49
C TYR A 16 -19.87 2.58 10.66
N ARG A 17 -19.27 1.80 11.56
CA ARG A 17 -19.98 1.26 12.73
C ARG A 17 -20.30 2.33 13.77
N LYS A 18 -19.52 3.40 13.81
CA LYS A 18 -19.73 4.55 14.73
C LYS A 18 -20.65 5.62 14.15
N ALA A 19 -20.85 5.63 12.83
CA ALA A 19 -21.65 6.64 12.13
C ALA A 19 -23.16 6.52 12.46
N SER A 20 -23.86 7.65 12.44
CA SER A 20 -25.32 7.70 12.57
C SER A 20 -26.01 7.03 11.38
N GLU A 21 -27.28 6.63 11.53
CA GLU A 21 -28.04 6.01 10.43
C GLU A 21 -28.12 6.90 9.18
N GLN A 22 -28.21 8.23 9.37
CA GLN A 22 -28.22 9.20 8.27
C GLN A 22 -26.86 9.25 7.56
N ASP A 23 -25.77 9.22 8.32
CA ASP A 23 -24.42 9.29 7.78
C ASP A 23 -24.00 8.01 7.06
N LYS A 24 -24.51 6.85 7.50
CA LYS A 24 -24.20 5.53 6.90
C LYS A 24 -24.47 5.46 5.41
N ALA A 25 -25.41 6.26 4.89
CA ALA A 25 -25.68 6.37 3.45
C ALA A 25 -24.43 6.81 2.67
N VAL A 26 -23.66 7.76 3.20
CA VAL A 26 -22.45 8.31 2.56
C VAL A 26 -21.31 7.28 2.49
N TYR A 27 -21.22 6.38 3.48
CA TYR A 27 -20.21 5.32 3.53
C TYR A 27 -20.50 4.16 2.56
N LYS A 28 -21.76 3.95 2.18
CA LYS A 28 -22.17 2.86 1.30
C LYS A 28 -21.58 3.07 -0.10
N GLY A 29 -20.89 2.04 -0.61
CA GLY A 29 -20.18 2.13 -1.90
C GLY A 29 -18.86 2.92 -1.87
N ALA A 30 -18.47 3.53 -0.74
CA ALA A 30 -17.29 4.39 -0.67
C ALA A 30 -15.94 3.64 -0.69
N LYS A 31 -15.92 2.32 -0.47
CA LYS A 31 -14.68 1.51 -0.44
C LYS A 31 -13.80 1.77 -1.66
N TYR A 32 -14.35 1.59 -2.85
CA TYR A 32 -13.58 1.76 -4.09
C TYR A 32 -13.27 3.23 -4.40
N LEU A 33 -14.03 4.18 -3.84
CA LEU A 33 -13.73 5.61 -3.94
C LEU A 33 -12.46 5.95 -3.15
N LEU A 34 -12.36 5.48 -1.91
CA LEU A 34 -11.18 5.69 -1.05
C LEU A 34 -9.93 4.98 -1.60
N LEU A 35 -10.09 3.82 -2.23
CA LEU A 35 -8.97 3.08 -2.80
C LEU A 35 -8.45 3.67 -4.12
N LYS A 36 -9.31 4.28 -4.93
CA LYS A 36 -8.91 4.92 -6.20
C LYS A 36 -7.98 6.12 -5.97
N ASN A 37 -7.18 6.43 -6.98
CA ASN A 37 -6.48 7.72 -7.05
C ASN A 37 -7.51 8.81 -7.35
N ARG A 38 -7.38 9.98 -6.69
CA ARG A 38 -8.33 11.10 -6.88
C ARG A 38 -8.50 11.46 -8.36
N LYS A 39 -7.42 11.48 -9.14
CA LYS A 39 -7.42 11.71 -10.61
C LYS A 39 -8.28 10.73 -11.42
N ASN A 40 -8.53 9.52 -10.88
CA ASN A 40 -9.31 8.48 -11.54
C ASN A 40 -10.79 8.47 -11.14
N VAL A 41 -11.21 9.36 -10.22
CA VAL A 41 -12.62 9.55 -9.86
C VAL A 41 -13.22 10.55 -10.85
N ARG A 42 -13.80 10.04 -11.94
CA ARG A 42 -14.30 10.86 -13.07
C ARG A 42 -15.75 11.32 -12.90
N ARG A 43 -16.63 10.48 -12.33
CA ARG A 43 -18.06 10.79 -12.18
C ARG A 43 -18.28 11.90 -11.13
N LYS A 44 -19.09 12.91 -11.46
CA LYS A 44 -19.41 14.05 -10.56
C LYS A 44 -19.97 13.57 -9.22
N ASN A 45 -20.95 12.66 -9.24
CA ASN A 45 -21.59 12.13 -8.04
C ASN A 45 -20.59 11.43 -7.11
N HIS A 46 -19.61 10.69 -7.67
CA HIS A 46 -18.57 10.04 -6.87
C HIS A 46 -17.58 11.03 -6.23
N ARG A 47 -17.29 12.15 -6.91
CA ARG A 47 -16.46 13.23 -6.34
C ARG A 47 -17.19 13.91 -5.19
N GLN A 48 -18.48 14.16 -5.37
CA GLN A 48 -19.33 14.76 -4.35
C GLN A 48 -19.43 13.86 -3.11
N GLN A 49 -19.76 12.58 -3.30
CA GLN A 49 -19.79 11.59 -2.22
C GLN A 49 -18.44 11.49 -1.48
N LEU A 50 -17.32 11.51 -2.22
CA LEU A 50 -15.99 11.50 -1.61
C LEU A 50 -15.74 12.77 -0.79
N LYS A 51 -16.15 13.94 -1.29
CA LYS A 51 -16.00 15.21 -0.57
C LYS A 51 -16.82 15.21 0.72
N GLU A 52 -18.07 14.76 0.66
CA GLU A 52 -18.96 14.62 1.81
C GLU A 52 -18.37 13.66 2.85
N LEU A 53 -17.91 12.48 2.43
CA LEU A 53 -17.29 11.51 3.34
C LEU A 53 -16.06 12.06 4.07
N LEU A 54 -15.22 12.82 3.36
CA LEU A 54 -14.01 13.42 3.94
C LEU A 54 -14.32 14.61 4.84
N ALA A 55 -15.42 15.32 4.61
CA ALA A 55 -15.89 16.39 5.49
C ALA A 55 -16.54 15.83 6.76
N LEU A 56 -17.25 14.71 6.62
CA LEU A 56 -17.99 14.07 7.70
C LEU A 56 -17.09 13.33 8.69
N ASN A 57 -15.98 12.75 8.22
CA ASN A 57 -15.10 11.95 9.07
C ASN A 57 -13.62 12.38 8.96
N GLU A 58 -13.14 13.05 9.99
CA GLU A 58 -11.76 13.51 10.12
C GLU A 58 -10.74 12.36 10.14
N VAL A 59 -11.08 11.22 10.73
CA VAL A 59 -10.22 10.02 10.78
C VAL A 59 -9.99 9.49 9.36
N ILE A 60 -11.05 9.34 8.56
CA ILE A 60 -10.95 8.92 7.16
C ILE A 60 -10.16 9.95 6.35
N ASN A 61 -10.40 11.24 6.57
CA ASN A 61 -9.67 12.30 5.88
C ASN A 61 -8.17 12.22 6.17
N THR A 62 -7.79 12.08 7.44
CA THR A 62 -6.39 11.95 7.86
C THR A 62 -5.75 10.68 7.30
N VAL A 63 -6.46 9.56 7.25
CA VAL A 63 -5.97 8.33 6.60
C VAL A 63 -5.74 8.54 5.10
N MET A 64 -6.57 9.33 4.43
CA MET A 64 -6.35 9.70 3.03
C MET A 64 -5.14 10.62 2.85
N ILE A 65 -4.85 11.50 3.81
CA ILE A 65 -3.60 12.28 3.83
C ILE A 65 -2.40 11.34 4.02
N LEU A 66 -2.47 10.39 4.96
CA LEU A 66 -1.44 9.38 5.17
C LEU A 66 -1.20 8.54 3.92
N LYS A 67 -2.24 8.19 3.16
CA LYS A 67 -2.13 7.49 1.87
C LYS A 67 -1.26 8.26 0.88
N GLU A 68 -1.51 9.56 0.72
CA GLU A 68 -0.76 10.38 -0.25
C GLU A 68 0.67 10.64 0.24
N LYS A 69 0.88 10.92 1.54
CA LYS A 69 2.21 11.02 2.13
C LYS A 69 3.02 9.74 1.95
N LEU A 70 2.40 8.57 2.14
CA LEU A 70 3.06 7.27 1.95
C LEU A 70 3.53 7.06 0.51
N LYS A 71 2.77 7.54 -0.49
CA LYS A 71 3.21 7.50 -1.91
C LYS A 71 4.41 8.41 -2.14
N HIS A 72 4.38 9.60 -1.54
CA HIS A 72 5.46 10.57 -1.67
C HIS A 72 6.78 10.09 -1.05
N ILE A 73 6.75 9.19 -0.06
CA ILE A 73 7.98 8.59 0.50
C ILE A 73 8.85 7.95 -0.60
N TRP A 74 8.24 7.31 -1.60
CA TRP A 74 8.96 6.62 -2.67
C TRP A 74 9.55 7.56 -3.74
N THR A 75 9.24 8.86 -3.69
CA THR A 75 9.78 9.84 -4.65
C THR A 75 11.02 10.55 -4.12
N TYR A 76 11.38 10.38 -2.84
CA TYR A 76 12.59 10.98 -2.28
C TYR A 76 13.86 10.33 -2.84
N ARG A 77 14.84 11.18 -3.16
CA ARG A 77 16.22 10.78 -3.51
C ARG A 77 17.22 11.03 -2.40
N SER A 78 16.90 11.94 -1.47
CA SER A 78 17.72 12.20 -0.30
C SER A 78 17.26 11.34 0.88
N ARG A 79 18.19 10.56 1.42
CA ARG A 79 17.97 9.68 2.57
C ARG A 79 17.49 10.44 3.82
N THR A 80 18.04 11.62 4.07
CA THR A 80 17.69 12.46 5.24
C THR A 80 16.25 12.99 5.13
N TRP A 81 15.85 13.45 3.94
CA TRP A 81 14.47 13.89 3.71
C TRP A 81 13.47 12.75 3.77
N ALA A 82 13.81 11.57 3.23
CA ALA A 82 12.98 10.38 3.33
C ALA A 82 12.80 9.93 4.79
N ALA A 83 13.87 9.93 5.57
CA ALA A 83 13.85 9.64 7.01
C ALA A 83 12.88 10.55 7.75
N LYS A 84 13.02 11.87 7.57
CA LYS A 84 12.11 12.86 8.17
C LYS A 84 10.66 12.66 7.74
N ALA A 85 10.42 12.31 6.48
CA ALA A 85 9.08 12.04 5.97
C ALA A 85 8.46 10.78 6.61
N ILE A 86 9.25 9.72 6.81
CA ILE A 86 8.81 8.50 7.52
C ILE A 86 8.46 8.85 8.97
N ASP A 87 9.32 9.61 9.67
CA ASP A 87 9.11 9.96 11.07
C ASP A 87 7.83 10.81 11.25
N GLN A 88 7.61 11.80 10.36
CA GLN A 88 6.37 12.58 10.31
C GLN A 88 5.15 11.72 9.99
N TRP A 89 5.30 10.76 9.08
CA TRP A 89 4.23 9.83 8.72
C TRP A 89 3.82 8.98 9.93
N CYS A 90 4.81 8.43 10.66
CA CYS A 90 4.58 7.61 11.84
C CYS A 90 3.98 8.43 13.00
N ALA A 91 4.41 9.68 13.19
CA ALA A 91 3.83 10.58 14.19
C ALA A 91 2.33 10.85 13.91
N LEU A 92 1.98 11.20 12.68
CA LEU A 92 0.58 11.42 12.27
C LEU A 92 -0.25 10.12 12.32
N ALA A 93 0.35 8.98 11.99
CA ALA A 93 -0.31 7.68 12.08
C ALA A 93 -0.63 7.30 13.53
N ARG A 94 0.26 7.63 14.49
CA ARG A 94 0.05 7.40 15.92
C ARG A 94 -0.99 8.35 16.52
N SER A 95 -1.07 9.60 16.08
CA SER A 95 -2.05 10.56 16.61
C SER A 95 -3.51 10.16 16.33
N LEU A 96 -3.76 9.35 15.30
CA LEU A 96 -5.09 8.80 14.99
C LEU A 96 -5.59 7.76 16.00
N ASN A 97 -4.71 7.21 16.84
CA ASN A 97 -5.01 6.16 17.83
C ASN A 97 -5.86 4.98 17.28
N HIS A 98 -5.72 4.65 16.00
CA HIS A 98 -6.47 3.55 15.37
C HIS A 98 -5.58 2.30 15.27
N PRO A 99 -5.95 1.14 15.85
CA PRO A 99 -5.08 -0.03 15.96
C PRO A 99 -4.47 -0.49 14.63
N SER A 100 -5.25 -0.48 13.55
CA SER A 100 -4.74 -0.88 12.22
C SER A 100 -3.74 0.10 11.62
N VAL A 101 -3.85 1.39 11.94
CA VAL A 101 -2.95 2.43 11.46
C VAL A 101 -1.65 2.39 12.26
N THR A 102 -1.76 2.27 13.60
CA THR A 102 -0.60 2.11 14.50
C THR A 102 0.22 0.86 14.17
N SER A 103 -0.44 -0.28 13.91
CA SER A 103 0.27 -1.50 13.49
C SER A 103 0.99 -1.33 12.15
N PHE A 104 0.43 -0.56 11.22
CA PHE A 104 1.11 -0.24 9.97
C PHE A 104 2.32 0.68 10.21
N ALA A 105 2.23 1.65 11.11
CA ALA A 105 3.36 2.49 11.49
C ALA A 105 4.52 1.68 12.07
N LYS A 106 4.24 0.75 12.99
CA LYS A 106 5.24 -0.19 13.53
C LYS A 106 5.89 -1.02 12.42
N MET A 107 5.09 -1.50 11.47
CA MET A 107 5.61 -2.23 10.31
C MET A 107 6.51 -1.33 9.44
N LEU A 108 6.09 -0.08 9.19
CA LEU A 108 6.86 0.88 8.40
C LEU A 108 8.21 1.19 9.04
N GLU A 109 8.24 1.39 10.36
CA GLU A 109 9.46 1.60 11.14
C GLU A 109 10.38 0.38 11.08
N ARG A 110 9.84 -0.84 11.20
CA ARG A 110 10.63 -2.07 11.06
C ARG A 110 11.33 -2.18 9.70
N TYR A 111 10.69 -1.72 8.64
CA TYR A 111 11.25 -1.75 7.27
C TYR A 111 11.94 -0.45 6.87
N ARG A 112 12.16 0.48 7.81
CA ARG A 112 12.68 1.83 7.55
C ARG A 112 13.97 1.80 6.74
N ASP A 113 14.94 0.98 7.14
CA ASP A 113 16.24 0.93 6.45
C ASP A 113 16.12 0.46 5.01
N GLY A 114 15.25 -0.52 4.73
CA GLY A 114 14.98 -0.97 3.37
C GLY A 114 14.32 0.10 2.50
N ILE A 115 13.45 0.92 3.08
CA ILE A 115 12.83 2.07 2.39
C ILE A 115 13.87 3.15 2.12
N LEU A 116 14.74 3.45 3.09
CA LEU A 116 15.80 4.44 2.94
C LEU A 116 16.85 4.02 1.90
N ASN A 117 17.17 2.73 1.84
CA ASN A 117 18.10 2.20 0.82
C ASN A 117 17.55 2.38 -0.60
N HIS A 118 16.24 2.53 -0.79
CA HIS A 118 15.66 2.85 -2.10
C HIS A 118 16.06 4.25 -2.60
N CYS A 119 16.41 5.18 -1.71
CA CYS A 119 16.91 6.50 -2.09
C CYS A 119 18.28 6.40 -2.77
N ASP A 120 19.15 5.55 -2.24
CA ASP A 120 20.52 5.35 -2.72
C ASP A 120 20.53 4.41 -3.94
N TYR A 121 19.69 3.37 -3.90
CA TYR A 121 19.57 2.36 -4.94
C TYR A 121 18.10 2.22 -5.36
N PRO A 122 17.64 2.95 -6.41
CA PRO A 122 16.28 2.86 -6.91
C PRO A 122 16.07 1.55 -7.69
N ILE A 123 16.16 0.42 -6.99
CA ILE A 123 15.95 -0.91 -7.56
C ILE A 123 14.45 -1.12 -7.69
N HIS A 124 13.99 -1.24 -8.93
CA HIS A 124 12.62 -1.64 -9.22
C HIS A 124 12.44 -3.15 -9.03
N THR A 125 11.31 -3.55 -8.43
CA THR A 125 10.97 -4.98 -8.25
C THR A 125 10.70 -5.69 -9.57
N GLY A 126 10.52 -4.97 -10.68
CA GLY A 126 10.17 -5.54 -11.98
C GLY A 126 11.14 -6.62 -12.48
N LYS A 127 12.46 -6.44 -12.29
CA LYS A 127 13.44 -7.48 -12.65
C LYS A 127 13.26 -8.75 -11.80
N ILE A 128 13.13 -8.59 -10.49
CA ILE A 128 12.93 -9.69 -9.54
C ILE A 128 11.60 -10.41 -9.80
N GLU A 129 10.52 -9.65 -10.07
CA GLU A 129 9.21 -10.19 -10.44
C GLU A 129 9.26 -10.95 -11.76
N GLY A 130 10.00 -10.44 -12.75
CA GLY A 130 10.24 -11.11 -14.02
C GLY A 130 10.94 -12.47 -13.84
N VAL A 131 12.02 -12.49 -13.05
CA VAL A 131 12.74 -13.72 -12.68
C VAL A 131 11.79 -14.70 -11.98
N ASN A 132 11.05 -14.25 -10.96
CA ASN A 132 10.10 -15.07 -10.23
C ASN A 132 8.99 -15.64 -11.14
N ASN A 133 8.49 -14.85 -12.09
CA ASN A 133 7.49 -15.30 -13.05
C ASN A 133 8.07 -16.35 -14.00
N LYS A 134 9.29 -16.17 -14.49
CA LYS A 134 9.98 -17.16 -15.33
C LYS A 134 10.19 -18.48 -14.59
N ILE A 135 10.65 -18.44 -13.34
CA ILE A 135 10.79 -19.63 -12.47
C ILE A 135 9.44 -20.35 -12.31
N LYS A 136 8.35 -19.60 -12.04
CA LYS A 136 7.00 -20.16 -11.95
C LYS A 136 6.53 -20.78 -13.27
N VAL A 137 6.89 -20.21 -14.41
CA VAL A 137 6.59 -20.80 -15.73
C VAL A 137 7.35 -22.10 -15.93
N ILE A 138 8.64 -22.17 -15.58
CA ILE A 138 9.46 -23.40 -15.66
C ILE A 138 8.81 -24.50 -14.81
N LYS A 139 8.45 -24.19 -13.56
CA LYS A 139 7.76 -25.14 -12.68
C LYS A 139 6.42 -25.63 -13.27
N ARG A 140 5.61 -24.72 -13.83
CA ARG A 140 4.31 -25.07 -14.43
C ARG A 140 4.44 -25.94 -15.68
N LYS A 141 5.41 -25.64 -16.55
CA LYS A 141 5.65 -26.43 -17.78
C LYS A 141 6.09 -27.87 -17.49
N ALA A 142 6.80 -28.08 -16.39
CA ALA A 142 7.25 -29.40 -15.99
C ALA A 142 6.19 -30.21 -15.21
N TYR A 143 5.01 -29.63 -14.94
CA TYR A 143 4.00 -30.20 -14.04
C TYR A 143 4.54 -30.55 -12.64
N GLY A 144 5.55 -29.81 -12.18
CA GLY A 144 6.26 -30.06 -10.93
C GLY A 144 7.64 -30.66 -11.13
N PHE A 145 8.48 -30.55 -10.10
CA PHE A 145 9.80 -31.19 -10.04
C PHE A 145 9.87 -31.97 -8.73
N HIS A 146 10.37 -33.21 -8.81
CA HIS A 146 10.57 -34.07 -7.64
C HIS A 146 11.96 -33.87 -7.04
N ASP A 147 12.95 -33.53 -7.87
CA ASP A 147 14.32 -33.18 -7.47
C ASP A 147 14.55 -31.67 -7.52
N LEU A 148 14.84 -31.08 -6.36
CA LEU A 148 15.14 -29.66 -6.22
C LEU A 148 16.45 -29.28 -6.91
N ARG A 149 17.46 -30.17 -6.92
CA ARG A 149 18.75 -29.92 -7.57
C ARG A 149 18.56 -29.79 -9.08
N TYR A 150 17.80 -30.70 -9.67
CA TYR A 150 17.43 -30.63 -11.09
C TYR A 150 16.62 -29.36 -11.41
N PHE A 151 15.69 -28.97 -10.54
CA PHE A 151 14.95 -27.71 -10.70
C PHE A 151 15.89 -26.49 -10.69
N THR A 152 16.83 -26.42 -9.75
CA THR A 152 17.84 -25.36 -9.69
C THR A 152 18.70 -25.29 -10.95
N LEU A 153 19.14 -26.44 -11.48
CA LEU A 153 19.89 -26.50 -12.75
C LEU A 153 19.06 -25.96 -13.92
N LYS A 154 17.77 -26.29 -13.98
CA LYS A 154 16.85 -25.73 -14.99
C LYS A 154 16.64 -24.23 -14.85
N ILE A 155 16.66 -23.70 -13.62
CA ILE A 155 16.65 -22.26 -13.37
C ILE A 155 17.94 -21.64 -13.91
N TYR A 156 19.12 -22.15 -13.55
CA TYR A 156 20.39 -21.61 -14.04
C TYR A 156 20.47 -21.63 -15.57
N GLN A 157 20.09 -22.75 -16.21
CA GLN A 157 20.01 -22.86 -17.67
C GLN A 157 19.11 -21.78 -18.30
N ALA A 158 18.05 -21.35 -17.62
CA ALA A 158 17.12 -20.36 -18.16
C ALA A 158 17.60 -18.90 -18.06
N PHE A 159 18.67 -18.65 -17.29
CA PHE A 159 19.24 -17.31 -17.05
C PHE A 159 20.73 -17.20 -17.42
N SER A 160 21.31 -18.22 -18.05
CA SER A 160 22.73 -18.28 -18.43
C SER A 160 23.06 -17.67 -19.80
N ASN A 161 22.17 -16.84 -20.36
CA ASN A 161 22.38 -16.09 -21.61
C ASN A 161 22.44 -14.59 -21.34
#